data_AF-A0A257LD74-F1
#
_entry.id   AF-A0A257LD74-F1
#
_cell.length_a   1.000
_cell.length_b   1.000
_cell.length_c   1.000
_cell.angle_alpha   90.00
_cell.angle_beta   90.00
_cell.angle_gamma   90.00
#
_symmetry.space_group_name_H-M   'P 1'
#
loop_
_entity.id
_entity.type
_entity.pdbx_description
1 polymer ?
#
loop_
_entity_poly.entity_id
_entity_poly.type
_entity_poly.pdbx_seq_one_letter_code
_entity_poly.pdbx_strand_id
1 'polypeptide(L)'
;MSIQTQISFIEAVINSGYILTDIGFMHLSTKKKGFATYISYERNSTLISIWLGPSDWNVETSILSKKRKYEFKDLLEIPSILQWTANNKFLKSSNDRIYDEVIWHMKFITYSLTQI
;
A
#
# COMPACT_ATOMS: atom_id res chain seq x y z
N MET A 1 -3.27 -7.82 19.60
CA MET A 1 -1.93 -7.62 19.00
C MET A 1 -1.00 -6.88 19.97
N SER A 2 0.31 -7.18 19.98
CA SER A 2 1.27 -6.52 20.87
C SER A 2 1.78 -5.19 20.30
N ILE A 3 2.26 -4.29 21.17
CA ILE A 3 2.92 -3.03 20.77
C ILE A 3 4.14 -3.29 19.86
N GLN A 4 4.83 -4.41 20.07
CA GLN A 4 6.01 -4.79 19.30
C GLN A 4 5.68 -5.07 17.83
N THR A 5 4.60 -5.82 17.57
CA THR A 5 4.11 -6.06 16.20
C THR A 5 3.79 -4.75 15.48
N GLN A 6 3.31 -3.74 16.20
CA GLN A 6 2.96 -2.43 15.63
C GLN A 6 4.18 -1.58 15.30
N ILE A 7 5.22 -1.61 16.14
CA ILE A 7 6.50 -0.92 15.86
C ILE A 7 7.16 -1.51 14.63
N SER A 8 7.23 -2.84 14.55
CA SER A 8 7.78 -3.55 13.38
C SER A 8 7.00 -3.25 12.10
N PHE A 9 5.71 -2.90 12.21
CA PHE A 9 4.90 -2.46 11.07
C PHE A 9 5.31 -1.10 10.54
N ILE A 10 5.45 -0.12 11.44
CA ILE A 10 5.87 1.23 11.06
C ILE A 10 7.29 1.20 10.49
N GLU A 11 8.18 0.44 11.11
CA GLU A 11 9.56 0.25 10.62
C GLU A 11 9.58 -0.42 9.24
N ALA A 12 8.76 -1.45 9.02
CA ALA A 12 8.64 -2.08 7.71
C ALA A 12 8.19 -1.09 6.63
N VAL A 13 7.23 -0.22 6.95
CA VAL A 13 6.77 0.84 6.04
C VAL A 13 7.88 1.83 5.70
N ILE A 14 8.59 2.34 6.71
CA ILE A 14 9.70 3.28 6.52
C ILE A 14 10.81 2.62 5.69
N ASN A 15 11.19 1.40 6.06
CA ASN A 15 12.25 0.65 5.37
C ASN A 15 11.87 0.23 3.95
N SER A 16 10.58 0.15 3.61
CA SER A 16 10.11 -0.18 2.26
C SER A 16 9.85 1.06 1.41
N GLY A 17 10.00 2.27 1.96
CA GLY A 17 9.74 3.52 1.27
C GLY A 17 10.56 3.72 0.00
N TYR A 18 11.73 3.07 -0.12
CA TYR A 18 12.58 3.15 -1.31
C TYR A 18 11.92 2.59 -2.58
N ILE A 19 11.08 1.55 -2.45
CA ILE A 19 10.34 0.95 -3.57
C ILE A 19 9.44 1.99 -4.24
N LEU A 20 9.02 2.98 -3.47
CA LEU A 20 8.04 3.98 -3.87
C LEU A 20 8.74 5.26 -4.36
N THR A 21 9.97 5.53 -3.90
CA THR A 21 10.83 6.53 -4.53
C THR A 21 11.27 6.07 -5.92
N ASP A 22 11.53 4.77 -6.12
CA ASP A 22 11.94 4.21 -7.42
C ASP A 22 10.87 4.38 -8.52
N ILE A 23 9.59 4.45 -8.14
CA ILE A 23 8.47 4.69 -9.07
C ILE A 23 8.12 6.18 -9.24
N GLY A 24 8.96 7.07 -8.68
CA GLY A 24 8.91 8.51 -8.91
C GLY A 24 7.99 9.28 -7.97
N PHE A 25 7.64 8.74 -6.81
CA PHE A 25 6.96 9.52 -5.78
C PHE A 25 7.96 10.28 -4.91
N MET A 26 7.93 11.61 -5.03
CA MET A 26 8.94 12.49 -4.44
C MET A 26 8.67 12.86 -2.98
N HIS A 27 7.43 12.75 -2.51
CA HIS A 27 7.04 13.16 -1.16
C HIS A 27 6.29 12.05 -0.45
N LEU A 28 6.97 11.46 0.53
CA LEU A 28 6.42 10.54 1.51
C LEU A 28 5.98 11.36 2.73
N SER A 29 4.68 11.51 2.96
CA SER A 29 4.17 12.08 4.21
C SER A 29 3.54 10.98 5.05
N THR A 30 4.16 10.69 6.19
CA THR A 30 3.64 9.73 7.15
C THR A 30 2.90 10.46 8.27
N LYS A 31 1.56 10.36 8.31
CA LYS A 31 0.78 10.87 9.45
C LYS A 31 0.36 9.71 10.33
N LYS A 32 0.88 9.67 11.55
CA LYS A 32 0.44 8.72 12.58
C LYS A 32 -0.94 9.16 13.09
N LYS A 33 -1.96 8.32 12.91
CA LYS A 33 -3.29 8.51 13.52
C LYS A 33 -3.61 7.29 14.37
N GLY A 34 -3.27 7.37 15.66
CA GLY A 34 -3.28 6.21 16.55
C GLY A 34 -2.21 5.20 16.12
N PHE A 35 -2.65 4.00 15.71
CA PHE A 35 -1.78 2.91 15.26
C PHE A 35 -1.71 2.74 13.73
N ALA A 36 -2.39 3.61 12.96
CA ALA A 36 -2.29 3.63 11.50
C ALA A 36 -1.21 4.60 11.02
N THR A 37 -0.51 4.18 9.97
CA THR A 37 0.38 5.00 9.16
C THR A 37 -0.36 5.37 7.89
N TYR A 38 -0.71 6.65 7.77
CA TYR A 38 -1.15 7.20 6.50
C TYR A 38 0.06 7.55 5.67
N ILE A 39 0.11 7.08 4.43
CA ILE A 39 1.09 7.52 3.46
C ILE A 39 0.39 8.15 2.27
N SER A 40 0.75 9.40 1.98
CA SER A 40 0.35 10.07 0.75
C SER A 40 1.53 10.26 -0.19
N TYR A 41 1.26 10.13 -1.48
CA TYR A 41 2.20 10.42 -2.55
C TYR A 41 1.55 11.23 -3.66
N GLU A 42 2.28 12.17 -4.27
CA GLU A 42 1.76 12.96 -5.38
C GLU A 42 2.70 12.91 -6.60
N ARG A 43 2.13 12.65 -7.78
CA ARG A 43 2.82 12.76 -9.08
C ARG A 43 1.85 13.20 -10.17
N ASN A 44 2.17 14.25 -10.92
CA ASN A 44 1.38 14.74 -12.07
C ASN A 44 -0.13 14.95 -11.75
N SER A 45 -0.43 15.41 -10.53
CA SER A 45 -1.77 15.56 -9.92
C SER A 45 -2.58 14.26 -9.71
N THR A 46 -1.89 13.12 -9.65
CA THR A 46 -2.39 11.89 -9.03
C THR A 46 -1.89 11.85 -7.59
N LEU A 47 -2.82 11.80 -6.64
CA LEU A 47 -2.58 11.59 -5.22
C LEU A 47 -2.86 10.14 -4.87
N ILE A 48 -1.87 9.44 -4.33
CA ILE A 48 -2.06 8.09 -3.80
C ILE A 48 -2.11 8.20 -2.30
N SER A 49 -3.09 7.54 -1.70
CA SER A 49 -3.36 7.57 -0.27
C SER A 49 -3.47 6.14 0.22
N ILE A 50 -2.45 5.67 0.91
CA ILE A 50 -2.40 4.35 1.53
C ILE A 50 -2.60 4.51 3.03
N TRP A 51 -3.58 3.80 3.57
CA TRP A 51 -3.79 3.65 4.99
C TRP A 51 -3.32 2.27 5.40
N LEU A 52 -2.21 2.24 6.14
CA LEU A 52 -1.62 1.00 6.61
C LEU A 52 -1.85 0.93 8.12
N GLY A 53 -2.72 0.02 8.54
CA GLY A 53 -2.96 -0.29 9.95
C GLY A 53 -2.27 -1.59 10.37
N PRO A 54 -2.27 -1.92 11.67
CA PRO A 54 -1.78 -3.21 12.16
C PRO A 54 -2.51 -4.39 11.48
N SER A 55 -1.97 -5.62 11.47
CA SER A 55 -2.53 -6.81 10.77
C SER A 55 -4.02 -7.19 11.02
N ASP A 56 -4.63 -6.60 12.05
CA ASP A 56 -6.05 -6.75 12.42
C ASP A 56 -6.92 -5.63 11.81
N TRP A 57 -6.29 -4.57 11.30
CA TRP A 57 -6.89 -3.48 10.55
C TRP A 57 -6.64 -3.78 9.07
N ASN A 58 -7.70 -3.81 8.27
CA ASN A 58 -7.55 -3.96 6.83
C ASN A 58 -6.63 -2.85 6.30
N VAL A 59 -5.59 -3.22 5.55
CA VAL A 59 -4.83 -2.24 4.78
C VAL A 59 -5.77 -1.64 3.74
N GLU A 60 -6.05 -0.35 3.88
CA GLU A 60 -6.90 0.37 2.95
C GLU A 60 -6.03 1.11 1.94
N THR A 61 -6.15 0.73 0.68
CA THR A 61 -5.47 1.40 -0.43
C THR A 61 -6.48 2.21 -1.23
N SER A 62 -6.17 3.49 -1.45
CA SER A 62 -6.93 4.35 -2.35
C SER A 62 -6.01 5.14 -3.28
N ILE A 63 -6.36 5.19 -4.57
CA ILE A 63 -5.64 5.97 -5.57
C ILE A 63 -6.58 7.06 -6.07
N LEU A 64 -6.26 8.32 -5.77
CA LEU A 64 -6.98 9.48 -6.29
C LEU A 64 -6.24 10.02 -7.51
N SER A 65 -6.71 9.65 -8.70
CA SER A 65 -6.26 10.27 -9.95
C SER A 65 -7.07 11.55 -10.22
N LYS A 66 -6.58 12.42 -11.12
CA LYS A 66 -7.25 13.65 -11.59
C LYS A 66 -8.74 13.49 -11.89
N LYS A 67 -9.17 12.29 -12.27
CA LYS A 67 -10.52 12.00 -12.77
C LYS A 67 -11.37 11.16 -11.83
N ARG A 68 -10.76 10.37 -10.94
CA ARG A 68 -11.49 9.35 -10.17
C ARG A 68 -10.68 8.90 -8.94
N LYS A 69 -11.39 8.61 -7.85
CA LYS A 69 -10.90 7.82 -6.72
C LYS A 69 -11.12 6.34 -7.02
N TYR A 70 -10.06 5.55 -6.96
CA TYR A 70 -10.09 4.10 -7.04
C TYR A 70 -9.82 3.54 -5.65
N GLU A 71 -10.79 2.81 -5.10
CA GLU A 71 -10.59 1.94 -3.95
C GLU A 71 -10.08 0.56 -4.40
N PHE A 72 -9.59 -0.25 -3.48
CA PHE A 72 -9.06 -1.58 -3.82
C PHE A 72 -10.04 -2.42 -4.65
N LYS A 73 -11.34 -2.41 -4.29
CA LYS A 73 -12.39 -3.10 -5.06
C LYS A 73 -12.51 -2.61 -6.50
N ASP A 74 -12.38 -1.30 -6.71
CA ASP A 74 -12.48 -0.68 -8.04
C ASP A 74 -11.26 -1.05 -8.90
N LEU A 75 -10.08 -1.18 -8.27
CA LEU A 75 -8.87 -1.64 -8.95
C LEU A 75 -8.99 -3.11 -9.38
N LEU A 76 -9.68 -3.94 -8.61
CA LEU A 76 -9.93 -5.34 -8.96
C LEU A 76 -10.93 -5.52 -10.12
N GLU A 77 -11.68 -4.48 -10.50
CA GLU A 77 -12.52 -4.50 -11.71
C GLU A 77 -11.68 -4.40 -12.99
N ILE A 78 -10.43 -3.93 -12.90
CA ILE A 78 -9.51 -3.84 -14.04
C ILE A 78 -8.92 -5.23 -14.32
N PRO A 79 -9.16 -5.85 -15.49
CA PRO A 79 -8.79 -7.25 -15.73
C PRO A 79 -7.30 -7.55 -15.54
N SER A 80 -6.43 -6.63 -15.96
CA SER A 80 -4.97 -6.80 -15.82
C SER A 80 -4.52 -6.76 -14.36
N ILE A 81 -5.18 -5.98 -13.50
CA ILE A 81 -4.91 -5.92 -12.06
C ILE A 81 -5.45 -7.17 -11.36
N LEU A 82 -6.65 -7.61 -11.73
CA LEU A 82 -7.23 -8.85 -11.21
C LEU A 82 -6.34 -10.06 -11.53
N GLN A 83 -5.83 -10.15 -12.75
CA GLN A 83 -4.91 -11.21 -13.14
C GLN A 83 -3.58 -11.12 -12.37
N TRP A 84 -3.04 -9.91 -12.19
CA TRP A 84 -1.81 -9.72 -11.41
C TRP A 84 -1.98 -10.16 -9.96
N THR A 85 -3.10 -9.80 -9.31
CA THR A 85 -3.36 -10.20 -7.92
C THR A 85 -3.59 -11.71 -7.77
N ALA A 86 -4.20 -12.36 -8.77
CA ALA A 86 -4.32 -13.81 -8.81
C ALA A 86 -2.95 -14.52 -8.93
N ASN A 87 -2.03 -13.96 -9.73
CA ASN A 87 -0.69 -14.51 -9.94
C ASN A 87 0.28 -14.20 -8.79
N ASN A 88 0.03 -13.13 -8.05
CA ASN A 88 0.84 -12.68 -6.93
C ASN A 88 0.02 -12.78 -5.64
N LYS A 89 -0.63 -13.92 -5.36
CA LYS A 89 -1.41 -14.02 -4.12
C LYS A 89 -0.53 -13.84 -2.89
N PHE A 90 -0.90 -12.89 -2.03
CA PHE A 90 -0.35 -12.83 -0.68
C PHE A 90 -0.91 -14.01 0.13
N LEU A 91 -0.05 -14.98 0.45
CA LEU A 91 -0.41 -16.12 1.28
C LEU A 91 -0.08 -15.75 2.73
N LYS A 92 -1.12 -15.47 3.51
CA LYS A 92 -1.01 -15.16 4.93
C LYS A 92 -0.52 -16.40 5.68
N SER A 93 0.79 -16.53 5.90
CA SER A 93 1.44 -17.61 6.64
C SER A 93 1.41 -17.33 8.14
N SER A 94 1.50 -18.37 8.98
CA SER A 94 1.44 -18.22 10.44
C SER A 94 2.56 -17.36 11.05
N ASN A 95 3.58 -17.00 10.27
CA ASN A 95 4.74 -16.19 10.66
C ASN A 95 4.84 -14.88 9.87
N ASP A 96 3.73 -14.38 9.31
CA ASP A 96 3.76 -13.25 8.40
C ASP A 96 4.54 -12.08 8.95
N ARG A 97 5.65 -11.84 8.27
CA ARG A 97 6.44 -10.65 8.46
C ARG A 97 5.62 -9.56 7.82
N ILE A 98 5.12 -8.66 8.64
CA ILE A 98 4.50 -7.41 8.24
C ILE A 98 5.23 -6.73 7.06
N TYR A 99 6.55 -6.86 7.02
CA TYR A 99 7.36 -6.46 5.88
C TYR A 99 6.84 -7.01 4.55
N ASP A 100 6.57 -8.31 4.44
CA ASP A 100 6.11 -8.94 3.20
C ASP A 100 4.72 -8.44 2.79
N GLU A 101 3.83 -8.17 3.75
CA GLU A 101 2.51 -7.56 3.52
C GLU A 101 2.65 -6.14 2.95
N VAL A 102 3.49 -5.32 3.58
CA VAL A 102 3.80 -3.96 3.11
C VAL A 102 4.39 -4.00 1.69
N ILE A 103 5.39 -4.85 1.45
CA ILE A 103 6.01 -5.02 0.13
C ILE A 103 5.00 -5.42 -0.93
N TRP A 104 4.10 -6.36 -0.59
CA TRP A 104 3.04 -6.78 -1.50
C TRP A 104 2.13 -5.62 -1.90
N HIS A 105 1.69 -4.82 -0.92
CA HIS A 105 0.86 -3.64 -1.19
C HIS A 105 1.59 -2.60 -2.05
N MET A 106 2.89 -2.38 -1.81
CA MET A 106 3.67 -1.45 -2.64
C MET A 106 3.80 -1.93 -4.09
N LYS A 107 4.01 -3.24 -4.31
CA LYS A 107 4.03 -3.83 -5.65
C LYS A 107 2.67 -3.73 -6.34
N PHE A 108 1.59 -4.01 -5.60
CA PHE A 108 0.23 -3.89 -6.10
C PHE A 108 -0.07 -2.47 -6.59
N ILE A 109 0.28 -1.45 -5.79
CA ILE A 109 0.06 -0.04 -6.14
C ILE A 109 0.89 0.35 -7.35
N THR A 110 2.17 -0.02 -7.36
CA THR A 110 3.07 0.23 -8.49
C THR A 110 2.49 -0.32 -9.78
N TYR A 111 2.05 -1.57 -9.77
CA TYR A 111 1.44 -2.19 -10.94
C TYR A 111 0.14 -1.48 -11.32
N SER A 112 -0.75 -1.22 -10.36
CA SER A 112 -2.04 -0.55 -10.59
C SER A 112 -1.89 0.78 -11.30
N LEU A 113 -0.88 1.58 -10.94
CA LEU A 113 -0.60 2.87 -11.57
C LEU A 113 -0.16 2.80 -13.03
N THR A 114 0.36 1.66 -13.47
CA THR A 114 0.70 1.45 -14.89
C THR A 114 -0.54 1.12 -15.74
N GLN A 115 -1.67 0.82 -15.10
CA GLN A 115 -2.90 0.37 -15.75
C GLN A 115 -4.01 1.45 -15.78
N ILE A 116 -3.84 2.56 -15.06
CA ILE A 116 -4.80 3.67 -14.94
C ILE A 116 -4.23 4.99 -15.45
#